data_AF-A0A1B6FFX4-F1
#
_entry.id   AF-A0A1B6FFX4-F1
#
_cell.length_a   1.000
_cell.length_b   1.000
_cell.length_c   1.000
_cell.angle_alpha   90.00
_cell.angle_beta   90.00
_cell.angle_gamma   90.00
#
_symmetry.space_group_name_H-M   'P 1'
#
loop_
_entity.id
_entity.type
_entity.pdbx_description
1 polymer ?
#
loop_
_entity_poly.entity_id
_entity_poly.type
_entity_poly.pdbx_seq_one_letter_code
_entity_poly.pdbx_strand_id
1 'polypeptide(L)'
;MFMLFCTASLLNPSIIYLHNVRFLANHYECSKSTLLNLNLIQHGFLQGRSTTSAIVQLVETVIDHLENGSIATTILLDLSKAFDCLGHSLIMKKLQHLGITGKEAKWFNSYLTNRKQLVELTYKSNNSIMKVKSEPREVKRGVPQGSVLGPILFILLTNDLPDFLQNFCQTVLYADDTALILGNSNKDQLDILSFIALEMTKQYCGRNDLALNENKTQQIIFTATKNNFDPLPQLSITDSTKYLGITIDNTLSWTPHIDQLIKKLSSSIYVIRRMNQISDSQTARTAYFALFETHLRYGLVVWGGTTAQ
;
A
#
# COMPACT_ATOMS: atom_id res chain seq x y z
N MET A 1 0.52 17.36 -5.35
CA MET A 1 1.88 16.82 -5.20
C MET A 1 1.83 15.37 -4.69
N PHE A 2 1.02 14.51 -5.34
CA PHE A 2 0.97 13.05 -5.16
C PHE A 2 1.47 12.34 -6.43
N MET A 3 1.96 13.14 -7.40
CA MET A 3 2.22 12.72 -8.78
C MET A 3 3.68 12.30 -9.02
N LEU A 4 4.54 12.38 -8.00
CA LEU A 4 5.96 12.03 -8.10
C LEU A 4 6.26 10.56 -7.79
N PHE A 5 5.28 9.77 -7.38
CA PHE A 5 5.44 8.32 -7.22
C PHE A 5 4.99 7.50 -8.45
N CYS A 6 4.22 8.08 -9.39
CA CYS A 6 3.76 7.35 -10.58
C CYS A 6 4.71 7.40 -11.80
N THR A 7 5.68 8.33 -11.84
CA THR A 7 6.59 8.46 -13.00
C THR A 7 7.91 7.73 -12.84
N ALA A 8 8.16 7.07 -11.69
CA ALA A 8 9.33 6.23 -11.45
C ALA A 8 9.22 4.82 -12.08
N SER A 9 8.23 4.59 -12.95
CA SER A 9 7.98 3.31 -13.63
C SER A 9 8.83 3.10 -14.90
N LEU A 10 9.72 4.03 -15.26
CA LEU A 10 10.49 4.00 -16.53
C LEU A 10 12.03 4.09 -16.38
N LEU A 11 12.56 4.18 -15.16
CA LEU A 11 14.00 4.06 -14.90
C LEU A 11 14.21 3.02 -13.81
N ASN A 12 14.69 1.84 -14.21
CA ASN A 12 14.92 0.64 -13.42
C ASN A 12 15.32 0.91 -11.95
N PRO A 13 14.34 1.04 -11.02
CA PRO A 13 14.61 1.27 -9.59
C PRO A 13 15.15 -0.01 -8.93
N SER A 14 14.94 -1.14 -9.60
CA SER A 14 15.28 -2.48 -9.15
C SER A 14 16.72 -2.57 -8.65
N ILE A 15 17.70 -1.92 -9.29
CA ILE A 15 19.13 -2.13 -8.97
C ILE A 15 19.56 -1.50 -7.62
N ILE A 16 18.96 -0.38 -7.20
CA ILE A 16 19.32 0.31 -5.94
C ILE A 16 18.51 -0.24 -4.76
N TYR A 17 17.24 -0.62 -4.99
CA TYR A 17 16.44 -1.34 -4.00
C TYR A 17 16.97 -2.77 -3.77
N LEU A 18 17.43 -3.44 -4.83
CA LEU A 18 18.12 -4.74 -4.77
C LEU A 18 19.46 -4.70 -4.07
N HIS A 19 20.09 -3.54 -3.83
CA HIS A 19 21.35 -3.51 -3.08
C HIS A 19 21.10 -3.30 -1.59
N ASN A 20 20.10 -2.51 -1.19
CA ASN A 20 19.84 -2.19 0.23
C ASN A 20 18.97 -3.24 0.95
N VAL A 21 17.95 -3.79 0.28
CA VAL A 21 17.20 -4.94 0.83
C VAL A 21 18.08 -6.18 0.85
N ARG A 22 18.94 -6.36 -0.16
CA ARG A 22 19.94 -7.44 -0.21
C ARG A 22 21.12 -7.19 0.72
N PHE A 23 21.42 -5.95 1.11
CA PHE A 23 22.33 -5.68 2.22
C PHE A 23 21.68 -6.10 3.55
N LEU A 24 20.39 -5.82 3.76
CA LEU A 24 19.67 -6.30 4.95
C LEU A 24 19.33 -7.80 4.91
N ALA A 25 19.23 -8.43 3.74
CA ALA A 25 18.99 -9.86 3.61
C ALA A 25 20.29 -10.67 3.58
N ASN A 26 21.27 -10.32 2.73
CA ASN A 26 22.53 -11.06 2.60
C ASN A 26 23.51 -10.80 3.76
N HIS A 27 23.46 -9.65 4.45
CA HIS A 27 24.29 -9.46 5.65
C HIS A 27 23.73 -10.23 6.85
N TYR A 28 22.43 -10.54 6.85
CA TYR A 28 21.77 -11.38 7.87
C TYR A 28 21.75 -12.87 7.52
N GLU A 29 21.90 -13.27 6.25
CA GLU A 29 22.24 -14.67 5.91
C GLU A 29 23.63 -15.10 6.42
N CYS A 30 24.50 -14.14 6.76
CA CYS A 30 25.84 -14.41 7.29
C CYS A 30 25.89 -14.56 8.83
N SER A 31 24.81 -14.21 9.56
CA SER A 31 24.69 -14.44 11.00
C SER A 31 23.51 -15.37 11.31
N LYS A 32 23.80 -16.67 11.30
CA LYS A 32 22.88 -17.78 11.62
C LYS A 32 22.27 -17.77 13.04
N SER A 33 22.25 -16.63 13.74
CA SER A 33 21.80 -16.52 15.14
C SER A 33 20.70 -15.50 15.42
N THR A 34 20.21 -14.73 14.44
CA THR A 34 19.08 -13.80 14.68
C THR A 34 18.22 -13.68 13.42
N LEU A 35 17.35 -14.67 13.19
CA LEU A 35 16.40 -14.63 12.07
C LEU A 35 15.40 -13.48 12.30
N LEU A 36 15.49 -12.46 11.44
CA LEU A 36 14.48 -11.41 11.34
C LEU A 36 13.20 -12.07 10.81
N ASN A 37 12.28 -12.46 11.70
CA ASN A 37 11.01 -13.07 11.32
C ASN A 37 10.08 -12.01 10.72
N LEU A 38 10.28 -11.70 9.44
CA LEU A 38 9.35 -10.90 8.67
C LEU A 38 8.09 -11.72 8.40
N ASN A 39 6.93 -11.14 8.70
CA ASN A 39 5.65 -11.78 8.47
C ASN A 39 5.41 -11.91 6.96
N LEU A 40 5.08 -13.13 6.50
CA LEU A 40 4.87 -13.44 5.08
C LEU A 40 3.62 -12.77 4.48
N ILE A 41 2.77 -12.15 5.32
CA ILE A 41 1.53 -11.46 4.93
C ILE A 41 1.80 -10.07 4.33
N GLN A 42 3.00 -9.51 4.50
CA GLN A 42 3.38 -8.25 3.84
C GLN A 42 3.72 -8.51 2.36
N HIS A 43 3.18 -7.68 1.46
CA HIS A 43 3.47 -7.74 0.02
C HIS A 43 4.21 -6.49 -0.50
N GLY A 44 4.19 -5.40 0.26
CA GLY A 44 4.86 -4.16 -0.09
C GLY A 44 6.37 -4.27 0.07
N PHE A 45 7.12 -3.76 -0.92
CA PHE A 45 8.59 -3.64 -0.92
C PHE A 45 9.38 -4.91 -0.54
N LEU A 46 8.79 -6.10 -0.69
CA LEU A 46 9.43 -7.39 -0.47
C LEU A 46 9.70 -8.11 -1.80
N GLN A 47 10.84 -8.83 -1.87
CA GLN A 47 11.21 -9.58 -3.07
C GLN A 47 10.22 -10.73 -3.30
N GLY A 48 9.80 -10.91 -4.55
CA GLY A 48 8.84 -11.95 -4.93
C GLY A 48 7.38 -11.64 -4.58
N ARG A 49 7.11 -10.47 -3.98
CA ARG A 49 5.76 -9.95 -3.75
C ARG A 49 5.51 -8.73 -4.62
N SER A 50 4.23 -8.46 -4.88
CA SER A 50 3.76 -7.36 -5.73
C SER A 50 2.38 -6.90 -5.30
N THR A 51 1.94 -5.75 -5.80
CA THR A 51 0.55 -5.30 -5.64
C THR A 51 -0.42 -6.37 -6.13
N THR A 52 -0.12 -7.02 -7.26
CA THR A 52 -0.92 -8.11 -7.80
C THR A 52 -1.04 -9.28 -6.83
N SER A 53 0.05 -9.71 -6.19
CA SER A 53 -0.02 -10.81 -5.22
C SER A 53 -0.88 -10.49 -4.00
N ALA A 54 -0.90 -9.23 -3.55
CA ALA A 54 -1.76 -8.80 -2.45
C ALA A 54 -3.24 -8.82 -2.84
N ILE A 55 -3.55 -8.32 -4.05
CA ILE A 55 -4.92 -8.30 -4.56
C ILE A 55 -5.42 -9.73 -4.79
N VAL A 56 -4.59 -10.63 -5.34
CA VAL A 56 -4.91 -12.05 -5.51
C VAL A 56 -5.27 -12.66 -4.15
N GLN A 57 -4.41 -12.51 -3.13
CA GLN A 57 -4.70 -13.04 -1.80
C GLN A 57 -6.01 -12.49 -1.22
N LEU A 58 -6.27 -11.18 -1.38
CA LEU A 58 -7.52 -10.57 -0.92
C LEU A 58 -8.73 -11.20 -1.60
N VAL A 59 -8.70 -11.29 -2.94
CA VAL A 59 -9.82 -11.81 -3.74
C VAL A 59 -10.05 -13.30 -3.48
N GLU A 60 -8.99 -14.11 -3.43
CA GLU A 60 -9.09 -15.55 -3.10
C GLU A 60 -9.72 -15.76 -1.73
N THR A 61 -9.28 -15.02 -0.71
CA THR A 61 -9.86 -15.11 0.65
C THR A 61 -11.35 -14.76 0.67
N VAL A 62 -11.75 -13.73 -0.10
CA VAL A 62 -13.16 -13.36 -0.23
C VAL A 62 -13.95 -14.46 -0.93
N ILE A 63 -13.43 -15.03 -2.01
CA ILE A 63 -14.05 -16.13 -2.75
C ILE A 63 -14.21 -17.35 -1.84
N ASP A 64 -13.18 -17.73 -1.09
CA ASP A 64 -13.22 -18.86 -0.15
C ASP A 64 -14.35 -18.68 0.87
N HIS A 65 -14.55 -17.47 1.41
CA HIS A 65 -15.67 -17.21 2.31
C HIS A 65 -17.04 -17.35 1.62
N LEU A 66 -17.19 -16.84 0.40
CA LEU A 66 -18.43 -16.94 -0.37
C LEU A 66 -18.76 -18.39 -0.74
N GLU A 67 -17.77 -19.18 -1.16
CA GLU A 67 -17.94 -20.60 -1.50
C GLU A 67 -18.34 -21.44 -0.29
N ASN A 68 -17.89 -21.05 0.91
CA ASN A 68 -18.34 -21.63 2.17
C ASN A 68 -19.75 -21.17 2.61
N GLY A 69 -20.49 -20.47 1.75
CA GLY A 69 -21.82 -19.95 2.04
C GLY A 69 -21.84 -18.83 3.07
N SER A 70 -20.69 -18.19 3.33
CA SER A 70 -20.57 -17.07 4.24
C SER A 70 -20.72 -15.74 3.52
N ILE A 71 -21.11 -14.70 4.27
CA ILE A 71 -20.94 -13.32 3.85
C ILE A 71 -19.49 -12.95 4.15
N ALA A 72 -18.82 -12.25 3.23
CA ALA A 72 -17.48 -11.74 3.45
C ALA A 72 -17.51 -10.21 3.55
N THR A 73 -16.63 -9.63 4.36
CA THR A 73 -16.42 -8.18 4.38
C THR A 73 -14.94 -7.86 4.38
N THR A 74 -14.59 -6.81 3.65
CA THR A 74 -13.25 -6.27 3.63
C THR A 74 -13.29 -4.81 4.10
N ILE A 75 -12.43 -4.48 5.05
CA ILE A 75 -12.21 -3.10 5.52
C ILE A 75 -10.85 -2.65 5.00
N LEU A 76 -10.86 -1.65 4.12
CA LEU A 76 -9.66 -1.04 3.55
C LEU A 76 -9.26 0.17 4.39
N LEU A 77 -8.15 0.04 5.10
CA LEU A 77 -7.63 1.07 5.99
C LEU A 77 -6.86 2.14 5.20
N ASP A 78 -7.07 3.42 5.54
CA ASP A 78 -6.27 4.55 5.05
C ASP A 78 -5.47 5.12 6.22
N LEU A 79 -4.14 5.00 6.18
CA LEU A 79 -3.26 5.59 7.19
C LEU A 79 -2.85 7.00 6.79
N SER A 80 -3.18 7.98 7.64
CA SER A 80 -2.76 9.37 7.43
C SER A 80 -1.28 9.57 7.70
N LYS A 81 -0.56 10.01 6.67
CA LYS A 81 0.87 10.40 6.74
C LYS A 81 1.72 9.31 7.42
N ALA A 82 1.52 8.06 7.02
CA ALA A 82 2.09 6.87 7.66
C ALA A 82 3.60 6.99 7.93
N PHE A 83 4.37 7.52 6.97
CA PHE A 83 5.82 7.72 7.11
C PHE A 83 6.22 8.91 8.00
N ASP A 84 5.37 9.93 8.14
CA ASP A 84 5.67 11.13 8.94
C ASP A 84 5.30 10.94 10.41
N CYS A 85 4.38 10.01 10.70
CA CYS A 85 3.87 9.77 12.04
C CYS A 85 4.80 8.90 12.90
N LEU A 86 5.81 8.24 12.32
CA LEU A 86 6.59 7.23 13.06
C LEU A 86 7.46 7.83 14.18
N GLY A 87 7.17 7.50 15.43
CA GLY A 87 8.03 7.88 16.56
C GLY A 87 9.40 7.20 16.49
N HIS A 88 10.50 7.99 16.56
CA HIS A 88 11.86 7.44 16.48
C HIS A 88 12.17 6.46 17.61
N SER A 89 11.69 6.73 18.82
CA SER A 89 11.85 5.83 19.97
C SER A 89 11.13 4.50 19.78
N LEU A 90 9.92 4.54 19.20
CA LEU A 90 9.13 3.35 18.90
C LEU A 90 9.80 2.50 17.81
N ILE A 91 10.29 3.12 16.74
CA ILE A 91 11.07 2.43 15.71
C ILE A 91 12.23 1.69 16.36
N MET A 92 13.04 2.38 17.17
CA MET A 92 14.19 1.76 17.83
C MET A 92 13.78 0.58 18.73
N LYS A 93 12.68 0.70 19.47
CA LYS A 93 12.14 -0.38 20.32
C LYS A 93 11.71 -1.59 19.50
N LYS A 94 11.02 -1.40 18.37
CA LYS A 94 10.60 -2.50 17.50
C LYS A 94 11.79 -3.17 16.82
N LEU A 95 12.77 -2.40 16.34
CA LEU A 95 14.01 -2.95 15.78
C LEU A 95 14.73 -3.84 16.81
N GLN A 96 14.83 -3.40 18.06
CA GLN A 96 15.40 -4.21 19.15
C GLN A 96 14.61 -5.49 19.40
N HIS A 97 13.27 -5.44 19.36
CA HIS A 97 12.42 -6.62 19.52
C HIS A 97 12.60 -7.63 18.37
N LEU A 98 12.87 -7.14 17.16
CA LEU A 98 13.24 -7.96 16.00
C LEU A 98 14.68 -8.50 16.07
N GLY A 99 15.42 -8.23 17.15
CA GLY A 99 16.79 -8.70 17.36
C GLY A 99 17.88 -7.80 16.76
N ILE A 100 17.53 -6.64 16.21
CA ILE A 100 18.50 -5.67 15.69
C ILE A 100 19.15 -4.95 16.87
N THR A 101 20.41 -5.31 17.13
CA THR A 101 21.21 -4.79 18.25
C THR A 101 22.58 -4.31 17.75
N GLY A 102 23.54 -4.03 18.65
CA GLY A 102 24.93 -3.81 18.25
C GLY A 102 25.18 -2.59 17.35
N LYS A 103 25.93 -2.80 16.27
CA LYS A 103 26.37 -1.73 15.35
C LYS A 103 25.22 -1.25 14.47
N GLU A 104 24.35 -2.17 14.10
CA GLU A 104 23.20 -1.99 13.23
C GLU A 104 22.17 -1.09 13.93
N ALA A 105 21.87 -1.37 15.21
CA ALA A 105 21.00 -0.50 16.01
C ALA A 105 21.58 0.91 16.18
N LYS A 106 22.90 1.04 16.38
CA LYS A 106 23.56 2.35 16.46
C LYS A 106 23.48 3.11 15.13
N TRP A 107 23.59 2.41 14.00
CA TRP A 107 23.44 3.00 12.68
C TRP A 107 22.02 3.50 12.43
N PHE A 108 20.98 2.70 12.74
CA PHE A 108 19.58 3.14 12.66
C PHE A 108 19.30 4.34 13.57
N ASN A 109 19.82 4.33 14.80
CA ASN A 109 19.70 5.46 15.71
C ASN A 109 20.36 6.73 15.14
N SER A 110 21.56 6.60 14.57
CA SER A 110 22.25 7.72 13.90
C SER A 110 21.49 8.22 12.66
N TYR A 111 20.78 7.34 11.96
CA TYR A 111 19.97 7.71 10.79
C TYR A 111 18.74 8.54 11.19
N LEU A 112 18.10 8.23 12.31
CA LEU A 112 16.88 8.89 12.78
C LEU A 112 17.15 10.17 13.59
N THR A 113 18.27 10.24 14.32
CA THR A 113 18.58 11.35 15.23
C THR A 113 19.24 12.54 14.52
N ASN A 114 19.20 13.72 15.16
CA ASN A 114 19.81 14.98 14.68
C ASN A 114 19.37 15.41 13.27
N ARG A 115 18.15 15.02 12.87
CA ARG A 115 17.56 15.41 11.59
C ARG A 115 16.95 16.81 11.72
N LYS A 116 17.19 17.65 10.71
CA LYS A 116 16.58 18.99 10.60
C LYS A 116 15.95 19.16 9.22
N GLN A 117 14.89 19.94 9.14
CA GLN A 117 14.19 20.30 7.92
C GLN A 117 13.99 21.81 7.82
N LEU A 118 13.96 22.34 6.61
CA LEU A 118 13.64 23.73 6.30
C LEU A 118 12.81 23.81 5.02
N VAL A 119 12.13 24.92 4.81
CA VAL A 119 11.37 25.20 3.57
C VAL A 119 12.14 26.20 2.74
N GLU A 120 12.32 25.91 1.44
CA GLU A 120 12.86 26.85 0.45
C GLU A 120 11.73 27.24 -0.52
N LEU A 121 11.40 28.53 -0.59
CA LEU A 121 10.47 29.09 -1.57
C LEU A 121 11.26 29.69 -2.71
N THR A 122 10.97 29.26 -3.94
CA THR A 122 11.52 29.85 -5.15
C THR A 122 10.45 30.71 -5.83
N TYR A 123 10.72 31.99 -6.07
CA TYR A 123 9.81 32.90 -6.77
C TYR A 123 10.56 33.75 -7.80
N LYS A 124 9.84 34.19 -8.84
CA LYS A 124 10.41 35.05 -9.88
C LYS A 124 10.06 36.50 -9.58
N SER A 125 11.06 37.37 -9.51
CA SER A 125 10.89 38.82 -9.36
C SER A 125 11.85 39.53 -10.32
N ASN A 126 11.34 40.52 -11.07
CA ASN A 126 12.12 41.30 -12.04
C ASN A 126 12.99 40.44 -12.98
N ASN A 127 12.39 39.43 -13.60
CA ASN A 127 13.06 38.44 -14.47
C ASN A 127 14.18 37.61 -13.83
N SER A 128 14.36 37.69 -12.51
CA SER A 128 15.35 36.93 -11.75
C SER A 128 14.68 35.90 -10.84
N ILE A 129 15.33 34.73 -10.68
CA ILE A 129 14.86 33.68 -9.77
C ILE A 129 15.43 33.97 -8.38
N MET A 130 14.55 34.17 -7.41
CA MET A 130 14.89 34.38 -6.00
C MET A 130 14.52 33.16 -5.18
N LYS A 131 15.28 32.93 -4.11
CA LYS A 131 15.08 31.84 -3.16
C LYS A 131 15.10 32.38 -1.73
N VAL A 132 14.10 32.01 -0.94
CA VAL A 132 14.01 32.35 0.48
C VAL A 132 13.90 31.06 1.29
N LYS A 133 14.68 30.95 2.36
CA LYS A 133 14.73 29.77 3.23
C LYS A 133 14.17 30.10 4.61
N SER A 134 13.47 29.15 5.21
CA SER A 134 13.12 29.20 6.63
C SER A 134 14.32 28.78 7.50
N GLU A 135 14.23 29.08 8.79
CA GLU A 135 15.13 28.49 9.78
C GLU A 135 15.01 26.96 9.83
N PRO A 136 16.12 26.21 9.99
CA PRO A 136 16.09 24.77 10.18
C PRO A 136 15.40 24.39 11.49
N ARG A 137 14.44 23.47 11.42
CA ARG A 137 13.75 22.88 12.59
C ARG A 137 14.06 21.41 12.71
N GLU A 138 14.17 20.92 13.94
CA GLU A 138 14.39 19.50 14.20
C GLU A 138 13.20 18.62 13.79
N VAL A 139 13.52 17.44 13.28
CA VAL A 139 12.57 16.40 12.91
C VAL A 139 12.58 15.35 14.02
N LYS A 140 11.50 15.33 14.81
CA LYS A 140 11.36 14.45 15.99
C LYS A 140 10.60 13.16 15.70
N ARG A 141 9.93 13.09 14.54
CA ARG A 141 9.10 11.97 14.11
C ARG A 141 9.21 11.82 12.60
N GLY A 142 8.91 10.63 12.14
CA GLY A 142 8.87 10.25 10.75
C GLY A 142 10.23 9.94 10.14
N VAL A 143 10.17 9.39 8.94
CA VAL A 143 11.33 9.06 8.11
C VAL A 143 11.40 10.02 6.92
N PRO A 144 12.60 10.40 6.43
CA PRO A 144 12.71 11.31 5.30
C PRO A 144 11.98 10.77 4.06
N GLN A 145 11.05 11.55 3.50
CA GLN A 145 10.34 11.18 2.28
C GLN A 145 11.31 11.07 1.09
N GLY A 146 11.17 10.03 0.28
CA GLY A 146 12.09 9.74 -0.82
C GLY A 146 13.40 9.06 -0.38
N SER A 147 13.54 8.71 0.89
CA SER A 147 14.62 7.84 1.35
C SER A 147 14.38 6.38 0.96
N VAL A 148 15.45 5.65 0.69
CA VAL A 148 15.39 4.20 0.42
C VAL A 148 14.97 3.41 1.67
N LEU A 149 15.31 3.91 2.86
CA LEU A 149 15.02 3.23 4.13
C LEU A 149 13.62 3.47 4.67
N GLY A 150 12.94 4.53 4.25
CA GLY A 150 11.60 4.87 4.74
C GLY A 150 10.60 3.69 4.59
N PRO A 151 10.43 3.14 3.38
CA PRO A 151 9.62 1.95 3.14
C PRO A 151 9.99 0.74 4.02
N ILE A 152 11.28 0.49 4.18
CA ILE A 152 11.79 -0.65 4.96
C ILE A 152 11.46 -0.47 6.44
N LEU A 153 11.72 0.72 7.00
CA LEU A 153 11.41 1.04 8.39
C LEU A 153 9.90 0.94 8.68
N PHE A 154 9.07 1.32 7.72
CA PHE A 154 7.62 1.17 7.86
C PHE A 154 7.21 -0.31 7.96
N ILE A 155 7.72 -1.17 7.06
CA ILE A 155 7.44 -2.61 7.11
C ILE A 155 7.91 -3.23 8.42
N LEU A 156 9.11 -2.89 8.89
CA LEU A 156 9.63 -3.41 10.16
C LEU A 156 8.78 -2.95 11.35
N LEU A 157 8.22 -1.74 11.29
CA LEU A 157 7.36 -1.20 12.33
C LEU A 157 5.96 -1.85 12.34
N THR A 158 5.42 -2.22 11.19
CA THR A 158 4.10 -2.86 11.07
C THR A 158 4.16 -4.39 11.00
N ASN A 159 5.34 -4.99 11.14
CA ASN A 159 5.55 -6.43 10.99
C ASN A 159 4.72 -7.30 11.95
N ASP A 160 4.46 -6.80 13.15
CA ASP A 160 3.68 -7.45 14.21
C ASP A 160 2.17 -7.13 14.15
N LEU A 161 1.72 -6.31 13.19
CA LEU A 161 0.28 -6.02 12.99
C LEU A 161 -0.53 -7.28 12.66
N PRO A 162 -0.12 -8.16 11.72
CA PRO A 162 -0.89 -9.35 11.40
C PRO A 162 -1.02 -10.30 12.60
N ASP A 163 0.06 -10.50 13.36
CA ASP A 163 0.07 -11.35 14.56
C ASP A 163 -0.83 -10.78 15.66
N PHE A 164 -0.86 -9.44 15.80
CA PHE A 164 -1.76 -8.77 16.74
C PHE A 164 -3.24 -8.96 16.36
N LEU A 165 -3.55 -9.05 15.06
CA LEU A 165 -4.91 -9.15 14.53
C LEU A 165 -5.37 -10.58 14.20
N GLN A 166 -4.49 -11.58 14.31
CA GLN A 166 -4.71 -12.96 13.83
C GLN A 166 -5.99 -13.62 14.37
N ASN A 167 -6.42 -13.28 15.58
CA ASN A 167 -7.60 -13.86 16.22
C ASN A 167 -8.91 -13.13 15.85
N PHE A 168 -8.82 -11.99 15.15
CA PHE A 168 -9.96 -11.12 14.85
C PHE A 168 -10.28 -11.08 13.37
N CYS A 169 -9.27 -11.13 12.50
CA CYS A 169 -9.44 -11.07 11.06
C CYS A 169 -8.21 -11.60 10.32
N GLN A 170 -8.40 -11.96 9.05
CA GLN A 170 -7.29 -12.14 8.14
C GLN A 170 -6.84 -10.77 7.62
N THR A 171 -5.53 -10.58 7.43
CA THR A 171 -4.98 -9.31 6.96
C THR A 171 -4.23 -9.49 5.65
N VAL A 172 -4.21 -8.43 4.84
CA VAL A 172 -3.35 -8.30 3.67
C VAL A 172 -2.70 -6.93 3.73
N LEU A 173 -1.37 -6.89 3.74
CA LEU A 173 -0.60 -5.66 3.85
C LEU A 173 0.15 -5.39 2.55
N TYR A 174 0.09 -4.15 2.08
CA TYR A 174 0.99 -3.63 1.07
C TYR A 174 1.47 -2.25 1.51
N ALA A 175 2.61 -2.23 2.21
CA ALA A 175 3.07 -1.03 2.91
C ALA A 175 1.95 -0.46 3.81
N ASP A 176 1.57 0.80 3.63
CA ASP A 176 0.52 1.48 4.39
C ASP A 176 -0.91 1.07 3.98
N ASP A 177 -1.11 0.55 2.76
CA ASP A 177 -2.39 0.00 2.33
C ASP A 177 -2.64 -1.35 3.03
N THR A 178 -3.61 -1.38 3.95
CA THR A 178 -3.95 -2.58 4.73
C THR A 178 -5.41 -2.95 4.52
N ALA A 179 -5.67 -4.22 4.25
CA ALA A 179 -7.01 -4.78 4.16
C ALA A 179 -7.24 -5.77 5.30
N LEU A 180 -8.37 -5.62 6.01
CA LEU A 180 -8.88 -6.59 6.97
C LEU A 180 -9.98 -7.38 6.29
N ILE A 181 -9.94 -8.71 6.35
CA ILE A 181 -10.89 -9.61 5.69
C ILE A 181 -11.52 -10.50 6.75
N LEU A 182 -12.84 -10.56 6.76
CA LEU A 182 -13.63 -11.38 7.67
C LEU A 182 -14.73 -12.08 6.88
N GLY A 183 -15.16 -13.25 7.36
CA GLY A 183 -16.33 -13.94 6.82
C GLY A 183 -17.11 -14.67 7.90
N ASN A 184 -18.44 -14.63 7.77
CA ASN A 184 -19.36 -15.37 8.65
C ASN A 184 -20.69 -15.61 7.92
N SER A 185 -21.32 -16.76 8.14
CA SER A 185 -22.65 -17.06 7.58
C SER A 185 -23.77 -16.23 8.22
N ASN A 186 -23.58 -15.77 9.46
CA ASN A 186 -24.52 -14.91 10.17
C ASN A 186 -24.11 -13.44 10.04
N LYS A 187 -25.02 -12.60 9.51
CA LYS A 187 -24.81 -11.15 9.34
C LYS A 187 -24.48 -10.46 10.66
N ASP A 188 -25.31 -10.63 11.68
CA ASP A 188 -25.15 -9.90 12.96
C ASP A 188 -23.83 -10.26 13.63
N GLN A 189 -23.42 -11.53 13.53
CA GLN A 189 -22.12 -11.97 14.01
C GLN A 189 -20.96 -11.36 13.20
N LEU A 190 -21.09 -11.27 11.87
CA LEU A 190 -20.10 -10.60 11.02
C LEU A 190 -19.94 -9.13 11.41
N ASP A 191 -21.04 -8.42 11.65
CA ASP A 191 -21.03 -7.01 12.04
C ASP A 191 -20.30 -6.82 13.38
N ILE A 192 -20.60 -7.67 14.38
CA ILE A 192 -19.90 -7.66 15.68
C ILE A 192 -18.40 -7.94 15.51
N LEU A 193 -18.03 -8.98 14.76
CA LEU A 193 -16.63 -9.35 14.55
C LEU A 193 -15.86 -8.25 13.81
N SER A 194 -16.49 -7.62 12.82
CA SER A 194 -15.89 -6.55 12.02
C SER A 194 -15.68 -5.29 12.86
N PHE A 195 -16.63 -4.96 13.74
CA PHE A 195 -16.47 -3.89 14.72
C PHE A 195 -15.29 -4.16 15.67
N ILE A 196 -15.20 -5.38 16.22
CA ILE A 196 -14.09 -5.78 17.11
C ILE A 196 -12.75 -5.67 16.36
N ALA A 197 -12.64 -6.19 15.14
CA ALA A 197 -11.42 -6.12 14.35
C ALA A 197 -10.98 -4.67 14.08
N LEU A 198 -11.93 -3.78 13.77
CA LEU A 198 -11.67 -2.35 13.57
C LEU A 198 -11.18 -1.68 14.86
N GLU A 199 -11.82 -1.92 16.00
CA GLU A 199 -11.41 -1.33 17.28
C GLU A 199 -10.05 -1.85 17.76
N MET A 200 -9.77 -3.14 17.57
CA MET A 200 -8.43 -3.69 17.83
C MET A 200 -7.38 -3.07 16.91
N THR A 201 -7.72 -2.82 15.65
CA THR A 201 -6.85 -2.10 14.70
C THR A 201 -6.59 -0.66 15.18
N LYS A 202 -7.63 0.08 15.59
CA LYS A 202 -7.46 1.44 16.15
C LYS A 202 -6.57 1.43 17.39
N GLN A 203 -6.74 0.45 18.27
CA GLN A 203 -5.90 0.28 19.44
C GLN A 203 -4.43 0.02 19.03
N TYR A 204 -4.19 -0.83 18.04
CA TYR A 204 -2.85 -1.05 17.50
C TYR A 204 -2.26 0.25 16.93
N CYS A 205 -3.03 0.97 16.10
CA CYS A 205 -2.59 2.23 15.51
C CYS A 205 -2.19 3.24 16.59
N GLY A 206 -3.02 3.43 17.61
CA GLY A 206 -2.75 4.33 18.73
C GLY A 206 -1.51 3.95 19.54
N ARG A 207 -1.23 2.65 19.72
CA ARG A 207 -0.02 2.17 20.40
C ARG A 207 1.25 2.35 19.56
N ASN A 208 1.11 2.37 18.24
CA ASN A 208 2.21 2.36 17.30
C ASN A 208 2.40 3.69 16.56
N ASP A 209 1.84 4.78 17.10
CA ASP A 209 1.97 6.12 16.53
C ASP A 209 1.41 6.24 15.09
N LEU A 210 0.53 5.32 14.68
CA LEU A 210 -0.13 5.34 13.37
C LEU A 210 -1.46 6.09 13.49
N ALA A 211 -1.78 6.90 12.49
CA ALA A 211 -3.03 7.64 12.44
C ALA A 211 -3.97 7.00 11.42
N LEU A 212 -5.01 6.29 11.88
CA LEU A 212 -6.06 5.78 11.02
C LEU A 212 -6.99 6.93 10.59
N ASN A 213 -7.30 6.98 9.29
CA ASN A 213 -8.23 7.94 8.72
C ASN A 213 -9.60 7.29 8.53
N GLU A 214 -10.45 7.37 9.54
CA GLU A 214 -11.77 6.74 9.54
C GLU A 214 -12.63 7.21 8.35
N ASN A 215 -12.55 8.50 7.98
CA ASN A 215 -13.31 9.06 6.86
C ASN A 215 -12.93 8.50 5.49
N LYS A 216 -11.69 8.03 5.33
CA LYS A 216 -11.22 7.39 4.09
C LYS A 216 -11.15 5.88 4.18
N THR A 217 -11.33 5.33 5.38
CA THR A 217 -11.44 3.89 5.56
C THR A 217 -12.77 3.45 4.97
N GLN A 218 -12.74 2.43 4.13
CA GLN A 218 -13.91 1.98 3.37
C GLN A 218 -14.22 0.53 3.68
N GLN A 219 -15.50 0.22 3.84
CA GLN A 219 -15.98 -1.14 3.98
C GLN A 219 -16.63 -1.59 2.66
N ILE A 220 -16.31 -2.79 2.23
CA ILE A 220 -16.97 -3.48 1.13
C ILE A 220 -17.49 -4.81 1.65
N ILE A 221 -18.72 -5.18 1.26
CA ILE A 221 -19.38 -6.40 1.71
C ILE A 221 -19.68 -7.23 0.47
N PHE A 222 -19.25 -8.48 0.48
CA PHE A 222 -19.45 -9.44 -0.59
C PHE A 222 -20.46 -10.48 -0.13
N THR A 223 -21.48 -10.71 -0.93
CA THR A 223 -22.57 -11.63 -0.62
C THR A 223 -23.21 -12.15 -1.91
N ALA A 224 -23.60 -13.42 -1.92
CA ALA A 224 -24.40 -13.99 -3.02
C ALA A 224 -25.87 -13.55 -2.95
N THR A 225 -26.37 -13.17 -1.77
CA THR A 225 -27.76 -12.75 -1.55
C THR A 225 -27.86 -11.25 -1.37
N LYS A 226 -28.97 -10.66 -1.84
CA LYS A 226 -29.30 -9.25 -1.58
C LYS A 226 -29.73 -9.07 -0.13
N ASN A 227 -28.77 -8.88 0.75
CA ASN A 227 -28.99 -8.52 2.14
C ASN A 227 -28.74 -7.02 2.31
N ASN A 228 -29.60 -6.34 3.07
CA ASN A 228 -29.32 -4.98 3.50
C ASN A 228 -28.32 -5.04 4.66
N PHE A 229 -27.19 -4.39 4.50
CA PHE A 229 -26.18 -4.25 5.55
C PHE A 229 -26.19 -2.83 6.08
N ASP A 230 -26.03 -2.71 7.39
CA ASP A 230 -25.89 -1.42 8.05
C ASP A 230 -24.39 -1.13 8.16
N PRO A 231 -23.95 0.11 7.91
CA PRO A 231 -22.55 0.46 8.03
C PRO A 231 -22.08 0.31 9.47
N LEU A 232 -20.87 -0.20 9.64
CA LEU A 232 -20.19 -0.12 10.94
C LEU A 232 -20.13 1.35 11.40
N PRO A 233 -20.20 1.60 12.73
CA PRO A 233 -20.07 2.95 13.25
C PRO A 233 -18.84 3.66 12.67
N GLN A 234 -19.03 4.87 12.13
CA GLN A 234 -18.00 5.74 11.55
C GLN A 234 -17.40 5.27 10.21
N LEU A 235 -17.89 4.17 9.61
CA LEU A 235 -17.48 3.74 8.28
C LEU A 235 -18.59 3.93 7.25
N SER A 236 -18.19 4.05 6.00
CA SER A 236 -19.11 4.01 4.86
C SER A 236 -18.98 2.67 4.14
N ILE A 237 -20.12 2.02 3.90
CA ILE A 237 -20.19 0.88 2.99
C ILE A 237 -20.17 1.43 1.56
N THR A 238 -19.34 0.82 0.73
CA THR A 238 -19.22 1.15 -0.69
C THR A 238 -19.37 -0.10 -1.53
N ASP A 239 -20.10 0.01 -2.64
CA ASP A 239 -20.25 -1.09 -3.60
C ASP A 239 -19.02 -1.27 -4.49
N SER A 240 -18.17 -0.25 -4.59
CA SER A 240 -16.89 -0.34 -5.29
C SER A 240 -15.87 0.62 -4.72
N THR A 241 -14.61 0.18 -4.70
CA THR A 241 -13.49 0.95 -4.18
C THR A 241 -12.21 0.62 -4.92
N LYS A 242 -11.25 1.55 -4.91
CA LYS A 242 -9.95 1.36 -5.53
C LYS A 242 -8.94 0.86 -4.49
N TYR A 243 -8.41 -0.33 -4.71
CA TYR A 243 -7.36 -0.93 -3.90
C TYR A 243 -6.15 -1.27 -4.79
N LEU A 244 -4.96 -0.78 -4.42
CA LEU A 244 -3.70 -1.06 -5.13
C LEU A 244 -3.78 -0.86 -6.66
N GLY A 245 -4.51 0.17 -7.10
CA GLY A 245 -4.63 0.52 -8.52
C GLY A 245 -5.78 -0.14 -9.28
N ILE A 246 -6.45 -1.14 -8.70
CA ILE A 246 -7.58 -1.86 -9.28
C ILE A 246 -8.88 -1.46 -8.56
N THR A 247 -9.99 -1.41 -9.29
CA THR A 247 -11.30 -1.14 -8.69
C THR A 247 -11.97 -2.47 -8.39
N ILE A 248 -12.21 -2.75 -7.11
CA ILE A 248 -12.89 -3.95 -6.64
C ILE A 248 -14.35 -3.57 -6.36
N ASP A 249 -15.29 -4.32 -6.92
CA ASP A 249 -16.72 -4.19 -6.65
C ASP A 249 -17.26 -5.35 -5.82
N ASN A 250 -18.38 -5.12 -5.13
CA ASN A 250 -19.00 -6.05 -4.18
C ASN A 250 -19.50 -7.35 -4.81
N THR A 251 -19.62 -7.40 -6.14
CA THR A 251 -19.96 -8.60 -6.90
C THR A 251 -18.75 -9.29 -7.56
N LEU A 252 -17.55 -8.71 -7.42
CA LEU A 252 -16.34 -9.15 -8.13
C LEU A 252 -16.57 -9.30 -9.64
N SER A 253 -17.44 -8.46 -10.22
CA SER A 253 -17.73 -8.44 -11.66
C SER A 253 -16.61 -7.76 -12.46
N TRP A 254 -15.83 -6.90 -11.80
CA TRP A 254 -14.78 -6.05 -12.38
C TRP A 254 -15.28 -5.06 -13.42
N THR A 255 -16.60 -4.95 -13.64
CA THR A 255 -17.20 -4.04 -14.60
C THR A 255 -16.75 -2.59 -14.38
N PRO A 256 -16.78 -2.04 -13.14
CA PRO A 256 -16.33 -0.67 -12.91
C PRO A 256 -14.84 -0.47 -13.21
N HIS A 257 -14.02 -1.50 -13.01
CA HIS A 257 -12.59 -1.46 -13.35
C HIS A 257 -12.38 -1.44 -14.87
N ILE A 258 -13.04 -2.35 -15.57
CA ILE A 258 -12.94 -2.50 -17.03
C ILE A 258 -13.42 -1.23 -17.72
N ASP A 259 -14.53 -0.62 -17.28
CA ASP A 259 -15.03 0.63 -17.85
C ASP A 259 -14.03 1.79 -17.71
N GLN A 260 -13.36 1.88 -16.55
CA GLN A 260 -12.31 2.88 -16.34
C GLN A 260 -11.06 2.58 -17.18
N LEU A 261 -10.70 1.31 -17.34
CA LEU A 261 -9.58 0.87 -18.15
C LEU A 261 -9.82 1.18 -19.63
N ILE A 262 -11.00 0.86 -20.18
CA ILE A 262 -11.38 1.15 -21.57
C ILE A 262 -11.23 2.65 -21.89
N LYS A 263 -11.66 3.53 -20.97
CA LYS A 263 -11.52 4.99 -21.15
C LYS A 263 -10.05 5.41 -21.24
N LYS A 264 -9.19 4.88 -20.37
CA LYS A 264 -7.74 5.13 -20.41
C LYS A 264 -7.11 4.60 -21.69
N LEU A 265 -7.41 3.36 -22.05
CA LEU A 265 -6.88 2.71 -23.25
C LEU A 265 -7.30 3.43 -24.53
N SER A 266 -8.53 3.92 -24.60
CA SER A 266 -9.03 4.72 -25.74
C SER A 266 -8.25 6.03 -25.90
N SER A 267 -7.94 6.69 -24.79
CA SER A 267 -7.10 7.90 -24.78
C SER A 267 -5.67 7.57 -25.20
N SER A 268 -5.10 6.46 -24.74
CA SER A 268 -3.78 5.99 -25.15
C SER A 268 -3.73 5.68 -26.66
N ILE A 269 -4.75 5.02 -27.22
CA ILE A 269 -4.86 4.77 -28.67
C ILE A 269 -4.83 6.07 -29.45
N TYR A 270 -5.57 7.09 -29.01
CA TYR A 270 -5.56 8.40 -29.67
C TYR A 270 -4.15 9.01 -29.71
N VAL A 271 -3.44 8.99 -28.58
CA VAL A 271 -2.06 9.48 -28.49
C VAL A 271 -1.12 8.70 -29.40
N ILE A 272 -1.21 7.37 -29.41
CA ILE A 272 -0.37 6.49 -30.24
C ILE A 272 -0.63 6.75 -31.73
N ARG A 273 -1.90 6.92 -32.14
CA ARG A 273 -2.25 7.24 -33.53
C ARG A 273 -1.67 8.57 -33.96
N ARG A 274 -1.70 9.59 -33.10
CA ARG A 274 -1.06 10.89 -33.36
C ARG A 274 0.46 10.77 -33.46
N MET A 275 1.10 10.04 -32.54
CA MET A 275 2.54 9.81 -32.57
C MET A 275 2.97 9.12 -33.85
N ASN A 276 2.21 8.12 -34.33
CA ASN A 276 2.52 7.43 -35.58
C ASN A 276 2.39 8.31 -36.83
N GLN A 277 1.69 9.46 -36.75
CA GLN A 277 1.60 10.43 -37.85
C GLN A 277 2.75 11.45 -37.86
N ILE A 278 3.38 11.72 -36.71
CA ILE A 278 4.40 12.77 -36.54
C ILE A 278 5.80 12.22 -36.26
N SER A 279 5.92 10.92 -35.98
CA SER A 279 7.17 10.24 -35.64
C SER A 279 7.27 8.89 -36.35
N ASP A 280 8.36 8.18 -36.13
CA ASP A 280 8.60 6.86 -36.71
C ASP A 280 7.87 5.74 -35.94
N SER A 281 7.69 4.60 -36.61
CA SER A 281 6.95 3.46 -36.04
C SER A 281 7.59 2.91 -34.76
N GLN A 282 8.90 3.07 -34.55
CA GLN A 282 9.57 2.62 -33.34
C GLN A 282 9.17 3.47 -32.12
N THR A 283 9.04 4.79 -32.31
CA THR A 283 8.53 5.69 -31.27
C THR A 283 7.08 5.38 -30.93
N ALA A 284 6.23 5.17 -31.95
CA ALA A 284 4.83 4.78 -31.74
C ALA A 284 4.70 3.43 -31.01
N ARG A 285 5.56 2.46 -31.33
CA ARG A 285 5.62 1.16 -30.65
C ARG A 285 6.04 1.31 -29.19
N THR A 286 7.02 2.16 -28.90
CA THR A 286 7.44 2.47 -27.53
C THR A 286 6.29 3.09 -26.73
N ALA A 287 5.55 4.02 -27.34
CA ALA A 287 4.36 4.62 -26.74
C ALA A 287 3.24 3.60 -26.49
N TYR A 288 3.05 2.62 -27.38
CA TYR A 288 2.12 1.51 -27.16
C TYR A 288 2.47 0.71 -25.91
N PHE A 289 3.72 0.26 -25.79
CA PHE A 289 4.16 -0.47 -24.60
C PHE A 289 3.99 0.37 -23.34
N ALA A 290 4.37 1.65 -23.37
CA ALA A 290 4.36 2.53 -22.21
C ALA A 290 2.96 2.99 -21.75
N LEU A 291 2.04 3.24 -22.69
CA LEU A 291 0.74 3.89 -22.41
C LEU A 291 -0.45 2.95 -22.55
N PHE A 292 -0.33 1.86 -23.29
CA PHE A 292 -1.43 0.93 -23.54
C PHE A 292 -1.19 -0.39 -22.81
N GLU A 293 -0.11 -1.08 -23.15
CA GLU A 293 0.13 -2.43 -22.65
C GLU A 293 0.41 -2.49 -21.15
N THR A 294 1.10 -1.48 -20.59
CA THR A 294 1.30 -1.34 -19.15
C THR A 294 -0.01 -1.29 -18.37
N HIS A 295 -1.01 -0.57 -18.87
CA HIS A 295 -2.32 -0.48 -18.25
C HIS A 295 -3.14 -1.74 -18.45
N LEU A 296 -3.10 -2.34 -19.65
CA LEU A 296 -3.83 -3.56 -19.96
C LEU A 296 -3.33 -4.77 -19.15
N ARG A 297 -2.00 -4.90 -18.97
CA ARG A 297 -1.42 -6.04 -18.26
C ARG A 297 -1.53 -5.92 -16.74
N TYR A 298 -1.71 -4.71 -16.20
CA TYR A 298 -1.70 -4.50 -14.76
C TYR A 298 -2.86 -5.22 -14.08
N GLY A 299 -2.54 -6.19 -13.22
CA GLY A 299 -3.55 -6.96 -12.48
C GLY A 299 -4.37 -7.94 -13.33
N LEU A 300 -3.97 -8.20 -14.57
CA LEU A 300 -4.73 -9.05 -15.51
C LEU A 300 -5.02 -10.46 -14.95
N VAL A 301 -4.14 -11.00 -14.11
CA VAL A 301 -4.36 -12.30 -13.44
C VAL A 301 -5.54 -12.28 -12.46
N VAL A 302 -5.92 -11.11 -11.96
CA VAL A 302 -7.04 -10.94 -11.02
C VAL A 302 -8.35 -10.81 -11.77
N TRP A 303 -8.45 -9.84 -12.68
CA TRP A 303 -9.72 -9.46 -13.33
C TRP A 303 -9.88 -10.03 -14.75
N GLY A 304 -8.84 -10.60 -15.34
CA GLY A 304 -8.87 -11.08 -16.73
C GLY A 304 -9.53 -12.45 -16.91
N GLY A 305 -9.61 -13.25 -15.84
CA GLY A 305 -10.22 -14.59 -15.85
C GLY A 305 -11.70 -14.62 -15.47
N THR A 306 -12.27 -13.52 -15.01
CA THR A 306 -13.67 -13.47 -14.60
C THR A 306 -14.56 -13.35 -15.82
N THR A 307 -15.33 -14.40 -16.08
CA THR A 307 -16.41 -14.36 -17.08
C THR A 307 -17.45 -13.36 -16.61
N ALA A 308 -17.73 -12.34 -17.43
CA ALA A 308 -18.92 -11.54 -17.29
C ALA A 308 -20.13 -12.50 -17.24
N GLN A 309 -20.81 -12.56 -16.10
CA GLN A 309 -22.10 -13.25 -15.97
C GLN A 309 -23.22 -12.31 -16.41
#